data_AF-A0A2G1VW87-F1
#
_entry.id   AF-A0A2G1VW87-F1
#
_cell.length_a   1.000
_cell.length_b   1.000
_cell.length_c   1.000
_cell.angle_alpha   90.00
_cell.angle_beta   90.00
_cell.angle_gamma   90.00
#
_symmetry.space_group_name_H-M   'P 1'
#
loop_
_entity.id
_entity.type
_entity.pdbx_description
1 polymer ?
#
loop_
_entity_poly.entity_id
_entity_poly.type
_entity_poly.pdbx_seq_one_letter_code
_entity_poly.pdbx_strand_id
1 'polypeptide(L)'
;MSTAAKFYFGFFILVFLTGCGATPGLTTTKKTLPNAPTYTYIDTKGNTYSISQNKFIYDPVSEDDTIDGIDDEGYHQEINISLNDYAKIAAACDRQFQETQKELPANYNGNVIPTLLRRYPDRTDELTLSIEGVDELDYILIPYLGDE
;
A
#
# COMPACT_ATOMS: atom_id res chain seq x y z
N MET A 1 26.45 67.53 35.31
CA MET A 1 26.43 66.49 36.37
C MET A 1 25.10 65.76 36.20
N SER A 2 25.04 64.58 35.55
CA SER A 2 25.38 63.23 36.06
C SER A 2 24.76 63.03 37.46
N THR A 3 23.91 62.06 37.79
CA THR A 3 23.54 60.71 37.29
C THR A 3 22.23 60.37 38.08
N ALA A 4 21.24 59.60 37.66
CA ALA A 4 21.22 58.14 37.69
C ALA A 4 19.78 57.62 37.45
N ALA A 5 19.69 56.54 36.69
CA ALA A 5 18.50 55.74 36.43
C ALA A 5 17.98 55.03 37.69
N LYS A 6 16.66 54.80 37.75
CA LYS A 6 16.07 53.68 38.52
C LYS A 6 14.91 53.07 37.72
N PHE A 7 15.23 51.98 37.03
CA PHE A 7 14.28 50.98 36.54
C PHE A 7 13.54 50.38 37.74
N TYR A 8 12.21 50.40 37.72
CA TYR A 8 11.41 49.52 38.56
C TYR A 8 10.67 48.53 37.67
N PHE A 9 11.19 47.31 37.72
CA PHE A 9 10.67 46.09 37.15
C PHE A 9 9.49 45.63 38.01
N GLY A 10 8.26 45.84 37.52
CA GLY A 10 7.03 45.46 38.22
C GLY A 10 6.30 44.37 37.45
N PHE A 11 6.80 43.14 37.52
CA PHE A 11 6.10 41.94 37.06
C PHE A 11 5.48 41.25 38.28
N PHE A 12 4.17 41.40 38.49
CA PHE A 12 3.42 40.54 39.42
C PHE A 12 1.92 40.46 39.04
N ILE A 13 1.62 39.45 38.21
CA ILE A 13 0.47 38.52 38.27
C ILE A 13 -0.92 39.12 38.59
N LEU A 14 -1.77 39.16 37.55
CA LEU A 14 -3.20 38.85 37.69
C LEU A 14 -3.59 37.85 36.58
N VAL A 15 -3.49 36.56 36.90
CA VAL A 15 -4.21 35.48 36.22
C VAL A 15 -5.70 35.65 36.56
N PHE A 16 -6.61 35.44 35.61
CA PHE A 16 -7.80 34.58 35.74
C PHE A 16 -8.65 34.65 34.45
N LEU A 17 -8.51 33.60 33.64
CA LEU A 17 -9.61 32.78 33.09
C LEU A 17 -10.74 33.48 32.31
N THR A 18 -10.69 33.37 30.98
CA THR A 18 -11.78 32.76 30.17
C THR A 18 -11.24 32.38 28.81
N GLY A 19 -11.17 31.09 28.55
CA GLY A 19 -10.74 30.53 27.26
C GLY A 19 -10.22 29.12 27.44
N CYS A 20 -11.09 28.23 27.90
CA CYS A 20 -10.83 26.80 27.88
C CYS A 20 -10.43 26.42 26.45
N GLY A 21 -9.18 25.99 26.31
CA GLY A 21 -8.68 25.44 25.08
C GLY A 21 -9.47 24.18 24.73
N ALA A 22 -10.33 24.31 23.74
CA ALA A 22 -10.71 23.20 22.88
C ALA A 22 -10.20 23.58 21.50
N THR A 23 -8.90 23.40 21.27
CA THR A 23 -8.46 23.05 19.91
C THR A 23 -9.34 21.87 19.52
N PRO A 24 -10.13 21.93 18.42
CA PRO A 24 -10.86 20.76 17.99
C PRO A 24 -9.82 19.68 17.74
N GLY A 25 -9.76 18.70 18.63
CA GLY A 25 -8.98 17.51 18.41
C GLY A 25 -9.50 16.94 17.11
N LEU A 26 -8.64 16.90 16.09
CA LEU A 26 -8.90 16.16 14.87
C LEU A 26 -8.87 14.67 15.24
N THR A 27 -9.90 14.21 15.95
CA THR A 27 -10.09 12.81 16.28
C THR A 27 -10.72 12.15 15.08
N THR A 28 -9.88 11.65 14.17
CA THR A 28 -10.08 10.37 13.49
C THR A 28 -8.85 10.07 12.62
N THR A 29 -7.78 9.60 13.23
CA THR A 29 -6.87 8.69 12.54
C THR A 29 -7.68 7.42 12.26
N LYS A 30 -8.41 7.36 11.14
CA LYS A 30 -9.09 6.13 10.73
C LYS A 30 -8.00 5.07 10.57
N LYS A 31 -7.95 4.10 11.49
CA LYS A 31 -7.02 2.95 11.41
C LYS A 31 -7.38 2.00 10.27
N THR A 32 -8.59 2.09 9.74
CA THR A 32 -9.12 1.23 8.67
C THR A 32 -10.03 2.03 7.73
N LEU A 33 -10.06 1.63 6.47
CA LEU A 33 -10.96 2.16 5.45
C LEU A 33 -12.21 1.25 5.41
N PRO A 34 -13.42 1.72 5.78
CA PRO A 34 -14.61 0.88 5.70
C PRO A 34 -14.86 0.46 4.25
N ASN A 35 -15.19 -0.82 4.03
CA ASN A 35 -15.46 -1.41 2.72
C ASN A 35 -14.31 -1.30 1.71
N ALA A 36 -13.06 -1.17 2.15
CA ALA A 36 -11.94 -1.17 1.19
C ALA A 36 -11.78 -2.58 0.59
N PRO A 37 -11.61 -2.67 -0.74
CA PRO A 37 -11.46 -3.95 -1.40
C PRO A 37 -10.13 -4.62 -1.05
N THR A 38 -10.10 -5.93 -1.23
CA THR A 38 -8.84 -6.68 -1.31
C THR A 38 -8.50 -6.91 -2.77
N TYR A 39 -7.21 -6.85 -3.09
CA TYR A 39 -6.74 -7.12 -4.45
C TYR A 39 -5.96 -8.42 -4.48
N THR A 40 -6.10 -9.17 -5.57
CA THR A 40 -5.20 -10.28 -5.89
C THR A 40 -4.67 -10.06 -7.27
N TYR A 41 -3.36 -9.96 -7.38
CA TYR A 41 -2.65 -9.83 -8.63
C TYR A 41 -1.88 -11.12 -8.90
N ILE A 42 -1.99 -11.65 -10.11
CA ILE A 42 -1.22 -12.79 -10.60
C ILE A 42 -0.37 -12.27 -11.75
N ASP A 43 0.95 -12.36 -11.61
CA ASP A 43 1.89 -11.90 -12.64
C ASP A 43 2.05 -12.91 -13.80
N THR A 44 2.89 -12.55 -14.77
CA THR A 44 3.13 -13.39 -15.96
C THR A 44 3.85 -14.71 -15.65
N LYS A 45 4.56 -14.79 -14.51
CA LYS A 45 5.23 -16.00 -14.03
C LYS A 45 4.30 -16.87 -13.18
N GLY A 46 3.19 -16.30 -12.73
CA GLY A 46 2.17 -16.92 -11.90
C GLY A 46 2.29 -16.59 -10.42
N ASN A 47 3.26 -15.74 -10.04
CA ASN A 47 3.37 -15.35 -8.65
C ASN A 47 2.13 -14.56 -8.24
N THR A 48 1.68 -14.80 -7.02
CA THR A 48 0.45 -14.22 -6.50
C THR A 48 0.78 -13.17 -5.45
N TYR A 49 0.12 -12.02 -5.57
CA TYR A 49 0.24 -10.89 -4.66
C TYR A 49 -1.15 -10.61 -4.08
N SER A 50 -1.31 -10.76 -2.77
CA SER A 50 -2.56 -10.46 -2.06
C SER A 50 -2.41 -9.17 -1.27
N ILE A 51 -3.24 -8.17 -1.58
CA ILE A 51 -3.14 -6.82 -1.04
C ILE A 51 -4.40 -6.50 -0.23
N SER A 52 -4.20 -6.25 1.06
CA SER A 52 -5.23 -5.86 2.02
C SER A 52 -4.77 -4.64 2.82
N GLN A 53 -5.67 -4.02 3.59
CA GLN A 53 -5.40 -2.73 4.24
C GLN A 53 -4.16 -2.69 5.15
N ASN A 54 -3.79 -3.83 5.71
CA ASN A 54 -2.72 -3.96 6.69
C ASN A 54 -1.68 -5.02 6.29
N LYS A 55 -1.89 -5.73 5.19
CA LYS A 55 -1.06 -6.86 4.81
C LYS A 55 -0.88 -6.94 3.30
N PHE A 56 0.37 -7.13 2.92
CA PHE A 56 0.81 -7.50 1.58
C PHE A 56 1.42 -8.90 1.67
N ILE A 57 0.87 -9.84 0.93
CA ILE A 57 1.32 -11.24 0.92
C ILE A 57 1.81 -11.56 -0.48
N TYR A 58 2.97 -12.20 -0.57
CA TYR A 58 3.56 -12.68 -1.80
C TYR A 58 3.75 -14.20 -1.72
N ASP A 59 3.17 -14.87 -2.70
CA ASP A 59 3.20 -16.31 -2.89
C ASP A 59 3.85 -16.59 -4.26
N PRO A 60 5.16 -16.89 -4.33
CA PRO A 60 5.80 -17.26 -5.57
C PRO A 60 5.30 -18.63 -6.06
N VAL A 61 5.30 -18.82 -7.38
CA VAL A 61 5.11 -20.17 -7.95
C VAL A 61 6.39 -20.95 -7.73
N SER A 62 6.29 -22.12 -7.09
CA SER A 62 7.43 -23.06 -7.02
C SER A 62 7.84 -23.46 -8.43
N GLU A 63 9.13 -23.33 -8.75
CA GLU A 63 9.69 -24.11 -9.86
C GLU A 63 9.68 -25.58 -9.40
N ASP A 64 8.64 -26.34 -9.72
CA ASP A 64 8.59 -27.75 -9.31
C ASP A 64 9.71 -28.59 -9.99
N ASP A 65 10.24 -29.55 -9.21
CA ASP A 65 11.00 -30.76 -9.56
C ASP A 65 12.52 -30.64 -9.84
N THR A 66 13.34 -30.40 -8.81
CA THR A 66 14.69 -31.01 -8.80
C THR A 66 14.63 -32.41 -8.19
N ILE A 67 14.89 -33.40 -9.04
CA ILE A 67 15.18 -34.81 -8.70
C ILE A 67 16.31 -34.96 -7.65
N ASP A 68 17.01 -33.87 -7.32
CA ASP A 68 18.13 -33.81 -6.38
C ASP A 68 17.74 -33.36 -4.95
N GLY A 69 16.46 -33.07 -4.68
CA GLY A 69 15.90 -33.03 -3.33
C GLY A 69 16.26 -31.82 -2.47
N ILE A 70 16.61 -30.68 -3.09
CA ILE A 70 16.71 -29.39 -2.41
C ILE A 70 15.93 -28.38 -3.25
N ASP A 71 14.67 -28.20 -2.91
CA ASP A 71 13.82 -27.16 -3.48
C ASP A 71 14.21 -25.83 -2.81
N ASP A 72 14.72 -24.87 -3.58
CA ASP A 72 14.71 -23.47 -3.16
C ASP A 72 13.24 -23.02 -3.26
N GLU A 73 12.50 -23.29 -2.18
CA GLU A 73 11.13 -22.83 -1.98
C GLU A 73 11.12 -21.32 -2.21
N GLY A 74 10.48 -20.85 -3.29
CA GLY A 74 10.20 -19.43 -3.46
C GLY A 74 9.62 -18.91 -2.15
N TYR A 75 10.29 -17.92 -1.54
CA TYR A 75 10.01 -17.58 -0.15
C TYR A 75 8.67 -16.86 -0.05
N HIS A 76 7.69 -17.51 0.58
CA HIS A 76 6.44 -16.86 0.97
C HIS A 76 6.73 -15.67 1.88
N GLN A 77 6.22 -14.49 1.54
CA GLN A 77 6.43 -13.28 2.32
C GLN A 77 5.10 -12.70 2.82
N GLU A 78 5.06 -12.39 4.11
CA GLU A 78 3.97 -11.65 4.74
C GLU A 78 4.47 -10.33 5.31
N ILE A 79 4.12 -9.23 4.65
CA ILE A 79 4.58 -7.90 5.00
C ILE A 79 3.42 -7.09 5.58
N ASN A 80 3.64 -6.55 6.78
CA ASN A 80 2.70 -5.58 7.35
C ASN A 80 2.90 -4.23 6.64
N ILE A 81 1.85 -3.72 6.01
CA ILE A 81 1.88 -2.44 5.31
C ILE A 81 1.03 -1.39 6.03
N SER A 82 1.40 -0.13 5.88
CA SER A 82 0.59 0.97 6.43
C SER A 82 -0.65 1.22 5.57
N LEU A 83 -1.66 1.88 6.15
CA LEU A 83 -2.85 2.29 5.39
C LEU A 83 -2.51 3.21 4.20
N ASN A 84 -1.44 4.00 4.33
CA ASN A 84 -0.95 4.88 3.28
C ASN A 84 -0.34 4.08 2.12
N ASP A 85 0.41 3.02 2.43
CA ASP A 85 1.00 2.15 1.42
C ASP A 85 -0.08 1.34 0.70
N TYR A 86 -1.03 0.79 1.47
CA TYR A 86 -2.23 0.19 0.88
C TYR A 86 -2.95 1.17 -0.05
N ALA A 87 -3.16 2.43 0.34
CA ALA A 87 -3.87 3.40 -0.49
C ALA A 87 -3.13 3.70 -1.82
N LYS A 88 -1.80 3.72 -1.81
CA LYS A 88 -1.01 3.88 -3.05
C LYS A 88 -1.15 2.66 -3.96
N ILE A 89 -1.02 1.45 -3.40
CA ILE A 89 -1.14 0.21 -4.17
C ILE A 89 -2.56 0.07 -4.72
N ALA A 90 -3.58 0.29 -3.88
CA ALA A 90 -4.98 0.24 -4.28
C ALA A 90 -5.30 1.24 -5.40
N ALA A 91 -4.76 2.45 -5.34
CA ALA A 91 -4.93 3.44 -6.40
C ALA A 91 -4.31 2.97 -7.74
N ALA A 92 -3.16 2.30 -7.71
CA ALA A 92 -2.56 1.71 -8.91
C ALA A 92 -3.41 0.56 -9.46
N CYS A 93 -3.86 -0.36 -8.59
CA CYS A 93 -4.77 -1.43 -8.99
C CYS A 93 -6.08 -0.89 -9.58
N ASP A 94 -6.71 0.10 -8.95
CA ASP A 94 -7.95 0.70 -9.45
C ASP A 94 -7.76 1.42 -10.77
N ARG A 95 -6.58 2.02 -11.00
CA ARG A 95 -6.24 2.63 -12.28
C ARG A 95 -6.21 1.59 -13.40
N GLN A 96 -5.71 0.38 -13.16
CA GLN A 96 -5.74 -0.70 -14.16
C GLN A 96 -7.16 -1.06 -14.61
N PHE A 97 -8.16 -1.00 -13.70
CA PHE A 97 -9.57 -1.19 -14.03
C PHE A 97 -10.22 -0.02 -14.81
N GLN A 98 -9.57 1.14 -14.86
CA GLN A 98 -10.06 2.33 -15.58
C GLN A 98 -9.38 2.48 -16.94
N GLU A 99 -8.18 1.92 -17.10
CA GLU A 99 -7.41 1.95 -18.33
C GLU A 99 -7.88 0.87 -19.32
N THR A 100 -7.74 1.18 -20.61
CA THR A 100 -8.03 0.19 -21.66
C THR A 100 -6.88 -0.80 -21.73
N GLN A 101 -7.11 -2.04 -21.30
CA GLN A 101 -6.11 -3.10 -21.38
C GLN A 101 -5.94 -3.56 -22.82
N LYS A 102 -4.69 -3.51 -23.31
CA LYS A 102 -4.34 -4.11 -24.59
C LYS A 102 -4.37 -5.62 -24.47
N GLU A 103 -4.99 -6.28 -25.46
CA GLU A 103 -4.99 -7.74 -25.53
C GLU A 103 -3.56 -8.30 -25.54
N LEU A 104 -3.39 -9.42 -24.83
CA LEU A 104 -2.15 -10.18 -24.85
C LEU A 104 -1.90 -10.68 -26.29
N PRO A 105 -0.65 -10.64 -26.76
CA PRO A 105 -0.34 -11.08 -28.12
C PRO A 105 -0.61 -12.59 -28.25
N ALA A 106 -0.96 -13.05 -29.45
CA ALA A 106 -1.27 -14.47 -29.70
C ALA A 106 -0.09 -15.42 -29.40
N ASN A 107 1.14 -14.90 -29.41
CA ASN A 107 2.37 -15.61 -29.05
C ASN A 107 2.85 -15.24 -27.63
N TYR A 108 1.94 -14.89 -26.73
CA TYR A 108 2.25 -14.67 -25.33
C TYR A 108 2.88 -15.94 -24.73
N ASN A 109 4.07 -15.78 -24.15
CA ASN A 109 4.92 -16.88 -23.66
C ASN A 109 5.01 -16.91 -22.13
N GLY A 110 4.15 -16.19 -21.40
CA GLY A 110 4.14 -16.28 -19.94
C GLY A 110 3.51 -17.58 -19.47
N ASN A 111 3.84 -17.97 -18.23
CA ASN A 111 3.37 -19.22 -17.64
C ASN A 111 1.85 -19.22 -17.42
N VAL A 112 1.30 -18.04 -17.10
CA VAL A 112 -0.14 -17.84 -16.89
C VAL A 112 -0.60 -16.53 -17.50
N ILE A 113 -1.91 -16.38 -17.69
CA ILE A 113 -2.52 -15.10 -18.07
C ILE A 113 -2.49 -14.17 -16.85
N PRO A 114 -1.85 -12.99 -16.92
CA PRO A 114 -1.79 -12.07 -15.80
C PRO A 114 -3.16 -11.47 -15.52
N THR A 115 -3.54 -11.47 -14.26
CA THR A 115 -4.91 -11.13 -13.84
C THR A 115 -4.89 -10.30 -12.57
N LEU A 116 -5.75 -9.29 -12.53
CA LEU A 116 -6.05 -8.51 -11.35
C LEU A 116 -7.50 -8.74 -10.92
N LEU A 117 -7.66 -9.16 -9.67
CA LEU A 117 -8.95 -9.31 -9.01
C LEU A 117 -9.12 -8.21 -7.98
N ARG A 118 -10.31 -7.59 -7.95
CA ARG A 118 -10.72 -6.63 -6.92
C ARG A 118 -11.96 -7.16 -6.22
N ARG A 119 -11.82 -7.54 -4.95
CA ARG A 119 -12.88 -8.17 -4.16
C ARG A 119 -13.44 -7.22 -3.11
N TYR A 120 -14.74 -6.99 -3.19
CA TYR A 120 -15.56 -6.37 -2.17
C TYR A 120 -16.35 -7.45 -1.42
N PRO A 121 -16.99 -7.12 -0.27
CA PRO A 121 -17.82 -8.08 0.46
C PRO A 121 -18.98 -8.67 -0.36
N ASP A 122 -19.47 -7.94 -1.37
CA ASP A 122 -20.68 -8.25 -2.14
C ASP A 122 -20.41 -8.54 -3.63
N ARG A 123 -19.21 -8.25 -4.13
CA ARG A 123 -18.85 -8.47 -5.54
C ARG A 123 -17.36 -8.72 -5.75
N THR A 124 -17.02 -9.35 -6.86
CA THR A 124 -15.65 -9.49 -7.35
C THR A 124 -15.58 -9.00 -8.78
N ASP A 125 -14.64 -8.09 -9.05
CA ASP A 125 -14.30 -7.64 -10.39
C ASP A 125 -13.00 -8.33 -10.82
N GLU A 126 -12.92 -8.72 -12.08
CA GLU A 126 -11.75 -9.40 -12.67
C GLU A 126 -11.31 -8.67 -13.93
N LEU A 127 -10.00 -8.55 -14.10
CA LEU A 127 -9.36 -7.91 -15.24
C LEU A 127 -8.15 -8.73 -15.70
N THR A 128 -8.16 -9.16 -16.96
CA THR A 128 -6.93 -9.61 -17.62
C THR A 128 -6.04 -8.41 -17.90
N LEU A 129 -4.81 -8.44 -17.41
CA LEU A 129 -3.86 -7.35 -17.57
C LEU A 129 -3.12 -7.44 -18.91
N SER A 130 -2.82 -6.27 -19.46
CA SER A 130 -1.81 -6.14 -20.50
C SER A 130 -0.40 -6.27 -19.92
N ILE A 131 0.60 -6.47 -20.78
CA ILE A 131 2.02 -6.50 -20.34
C ILE A 131 2.42 -5.19 -19.66
N GLU A 132 1.94 -4.04 -20.16
CA GLU A 132 2.21 -2.74 -19.55
C GLU A 132 1.57 -2.62 -18.16
N GLY A 133 0.36 -3.16 -17.99
CA GLY A 133 -0.29 -3.22 -16.68
C GLY A 133 0.45 -4.11 -15.68
N VAL A 134 1.04 -5.22 -16.14
CA VAL A 134 1.94 -6.07 -15.34
C VAL A 134 3.18 -5.29 -14.94
N ASP A 135 3.88 -4.67 -15.90
CA ASP A 135 5.12 -3.93 -15.65
C ASP A 135 4.91 -2.81 -14.62
N GLU A 136 3.77 -2.12 -14.70
CA GLU A 136 3.42 -1.07 -13.75
C GLU A 136 3.15 -1.61 -12.34
N LEU A 137 2.36 -2.69 -12.23
CA LEU A 137 2.07 -3.29 -10.93
C LEU A 137 3.34 -3.87 -10.31
N ASP A 138 4.17 -4.55 -11.09
CA ASP A 138 5.46 -5.10 -10.65
C ASP A 138 6.38 -3.99 -10.15
N TYR A 139 6.48 -2.87 -10.88
CA TYR A 139 7.26 -1.70 -10.47
C TYR A 139 6.81 -1.14 -9.11
N ILE A 140 5.53 -1.25 -8.78
CA ILE A 140 4.98 -0.77 -7.51
C ILE A 140 5.12 -1.81 -6.40
N LEU A 141 4.92 -3.09 -6.70
CA LEU A 141 4.78 -4.17 -5.71
C LEU A 141 6.12 -4.81 -5.33
N ILE A 142 7.01 -5.05 -6.30
CA ILE A 142 8.31 -5.70 -6.04
C ILE A 142 9.14 -4.95 -4.99
N PRO A 143 9.20 -3.60 -4.95
CA PRO A 143 9.94 -2.89 -3.91
C PRO A 143 9.51 -3.19 -2.47
N TYR A 144 8.29 -3.70 -2.25
CA TYR A 144 7.86 -4.11 -0.91
C TYR A 144 8.48 -5.43 -0.46
N LEU A 145 8.92 -6.28 -1.40
CA LEU A 145 9.57 -7.56 -1.13
C LEU A 145 11.03 -7.42 -0.67
N GLY A 146 11.60 -6.21 -0.81
CA GLY A 146 13.01 -5.94 -0.50
C GLY A 146 13.96 -6.47 -1.58
N ASP A 147 15.21 -6.02 -1.49
CA ASP A 147 16.32 -6.65 -2.20
C ASP A 147 16.82 -7.80 -1.31
N GLU A 148 16.90 -9.02 -1.84
CA GLU A 148 17.62 -10.13 -1.19
C GLU A 148 19.12 -9.86 -1.07
#